data_AF-A0A9C9L0D3-F1
#
_entry.id   AF-A0A9C9L0D3-F1
#
_cell.length_a   1.000
_cell.length_b   1.000
_cell.length_c   1.000
_cell.angle_alpha   90.00
_cell.angle_beta   90.00
_cell.angle_gamma   90.00
#
_symmetry.space_group_name_H-M   'P 1'
#
loop_
_entity.id
_entity.type
_entity.pdbx_description
1 polymer ?
#
loop_
_entity_poly.entity_id
_entity_poly.type
_entity_poly.pdbx_seq_one_letter_code
_entity_poly.pdbx_strand_id
1 'polypeptide(L)'
;MNTVLNMESSTRLFKPFKYSRKVPVNGKNLNIKYTKRAKKALEARNIPLIIEMQIYFSCVVQKRVLFHDAFEHESTPVNDKITVAIRSVESKSCDPEYFASNHPEKRVLDSSAAKKMSARELIIDYKNNEWVGCFSIV
;
A
#
# COMPACT_ATOMS: atom_id res chain seq x y z
N MET A 1 4.58 20.80 1.12
CA MET A 1 3.14 20.45 0.99
C MET A 1 3.04 18.98 0.63
N ASN A 2 2.78 18.12 1.63
CA ASN A 2 2.63 16.68 1.43
C ASN A 2 1.34 16.43 0.65
N THR A 3 1.47 15.97 -0.60
CA THR A 3 0.32 15.68 -1.44
C THR A 3 -0.28 14.37 -0.98
N VAL A 4 -1.27 14.44 -0.10
CA VAL A 4 -2.07 13.28 0.31
C VAL A 4 -2.79 12.76 -0.93
N LEU A 5 -2.51 11.51 -1.33
CA LEU A 5 -3.32 10.82 -2.32
C LEU A 5 -4.70 10.56 -1.72
N ASN A 6 -5.65 11.45 -2.01
CA ASN A 6 -7.02 11.29 -1.57
C ASN A 6 -7.77 10.33 -2.52
N MET A 7 -8.39 9.31 -1.95
CA MET A 7 -9.20 8.30 -2.66
C MET A 7 -10.51 8.90 -3.21
N GLU A 8 -10.94 10.05 -2.66
CA GLU A 8 -12.20 10.71 -3.02
C GLU A 8 -12.09 11.81 -4.09
N SER A 9 -10.88 12.17 -4.53
CA SER A 9 -10.70 13.22 -5.54
C SER A 9 -10.95 12.71 -6.96
N SER A 10 -12.20 12.33 -7.24
CA SER A 10 -12.70 11.92 -8.56
C SER A 10 -13.72 12.95 -9.08
N THR A 11 -13.27 14.17 -9.38
CA THR A 11 -14.00 15.03 -10.32
C THR A 11 -13.89 14.43 -11.72
N ARG A 12 -15.04 14.21 -12.38
CA ARG A 12 -15.27 13.47 -13.64
C ARG A 12 -14.35 13.80 -14.83
N LEU A 13 -13.53 14.85 -14.78
CA LEU A 13 -12.63 15.28 -15.85
C LEU A 13 -11.22 14.65 -15.79
N PHE A 14 -10.82 14.07 -14.65
CA PHE A 14 -9.50 13.47 -14.49
C PHE A 14 -9.65 12.09 -13.83
N LYS A 15 -9.52 11.02 -14.62
CA LYS A 15 -9.22 9.68 -14.10
C LYS A 15 -7.69 9.52 -14.07
N PRO A 16 -6.99 9.97 -13.02
CA PRO A 16 -5.52 9.92 -12.99
C PRO A 16 -5.00 8.48 -13.06
N PHE A 17 -5.78 7.51 -12.59
CA PHE A 17 -5.44 6.09 -12.56
C PHE A 17 -5.89 5.38 -13.83
N LYS A 18 -5.08 5.53 -14.88
CA LYS A 18 -5.34 4.97 -16.21
C LYS A 18 -5.15 3.45 -16.28
N TYR A 19 -4.32 2.89 -15.39
CA TYR A 19 -3.97 1.47 -15.40
C TYR A 19 -4.57 0.79 -14.18
N SER A 20 -5.18 -0.37 -14.39
CA SER A 20 -5.80 -1.16 -13.33
C SER A 20 -5.48 -2.64 -13.57
N ARG A 21 -5.22 -3.39 -12.50
CA ARG A 21 -5.04 -4.84 -12.56
C ARG A 21 -5.65 -5.50 -11.34
N LYS A 22 -6.37 -6.60 -11.55
CA LYS A 22 -6.94 -7.42 -10.48
C LYS A 22 -6.06 -8.66 -10.28
N VAL A 23 -5.69 -8.95 -9.05
CA VAL A 23 -4.79 -10.07 -8.70
C VAL A 23 -5.25 -10.73 -7.40
N PRO A 24 -5.25 -12.07 -7.30
CA PRO A 24 -5.51 -12.74 -6.03
C PRO A 24 -4.32 -12.55 -5.08
N VAL A 25 -4.58 -12.05 -3.88
CA VAL A 25 -3.63 -11.87 -2.78
C VAL A 25 -4.30 -12.36 -1.50
N ASN A 26 -3.67 -13.29 -0.77
CA ASN A 26 -4.22 -13.91 0.43
C ASN A 26 -5.65 -14.47 0.23
N GLY A 27 -5.92 -15.07 -0.93
CA GLY A 27 -7.23 -15.63 -1.29
C GLY A 27 -8.32 -14.61 -1.61
N LYS A 28 -8.02 -13.31 -1.62
CA LYS A 28 -8.95 -12.22 -1.96
C LYS A 28 -8.46 -11.46 -3.19
N ASN A 29 -9.38 -10.86 -3.93
CA ASN A 29 -9.01 -10.06 -5.10
C ASN A 29 -8.58 -8.65 -4.69
N LEU A 30 -7.34 -8.29 -5.00
CA LEU A 30 -6.80 -6.94 -4.88
C LEU A 30 -6.88 -6.24 -6.25
N ASN A 31 -7.46 -5.04 -6.28
CA ASN A 31 -7.43 -4.16 -7.45
C ASN A 31 -6.31 -3.14 -7.30
N ILE A 32 -5.30 -3.19 -8.17
CA ILE A 32 -4.17 -2.26 -8.17
C ILE A 32 -4.36 -1.25 -9.28
N LYS A 33 -4.44 0.03 -8.90
CA LYS A 33 -4.63 1.17 -9.79
C LYS A 33 -3.39 2.07 -9.76
N TYR A 34 -2.96 2.52 -10.93
CA TYR A 34 -1.81 3.43 -11.01
C TYR A 34 -1.88 4.40 -12.18
N THR A 35 -1.18 5.51 -12.02
CA THR A 35 -1.16 6.59 -13.01
C THR A 35 -0.20 6.28 -14.16
N LYS A 36 -0.25 7.10 -15.22
CA LYS A 36 0.74 7.06 -16.30
C LYS A 36 2.16 7.38 -15.83
N ARG A 37 2.32 8.24 -14.82
CA ARG A 37 3.63 8.57 -14.23
C ARG A 37 4.20 7.36 -13.49
N ALA A 38 3.38 6.72 -12.65
CA ALA A 38 3.75 5.48 -11.98
C ALA A 38 4.13 4.37 -12.98
N LYS A 39 3.38 4.20 -14.07
CA LYS A 39 3.74 3.23 -15.12
C LYS A 39 5.15 3.50 -15.69
N LYS A 40 5.43 4.75 -16.06
CA LYS A 40 6.75 5.14 -16.60
C LYS A 40 7.86 4.87 -15.58
N ALA A 41 7.62 5.19 -14.30
CA ALA A 41 8.58 4.93 -13.23
C ALA A 41 8.79 3.43 -13.00
N LEU A 42 7.74 2.60 -13.05
CA LEU A 42 7.86 1.14 -12.97
C LEU A 42 8.67 0.56 -14.15
N GLU A 43 8.42 1.05 -15.37
CA GLU A 43 9.12 0.58 -16.57
C GLU A 43 10.61 0.90 -16.54
N ALA A 44 11.00 2.02 -15.94
CA ALA A 44 12.40 2.43 -15.78
C ALA A 44 13.15 1.63 -14.69
N ARG A 45 12.47 0.83 -13.88
CA ARG A 45 13.11 0.02 -12.83
C ARG A 45 13.67 -1.28 -13.38
N ASN A 46 14.86 -1.65 -12.92
CA ASN A 46 15.50 -2.93 -13.21
C ASN A 46 15.00 -4.08 -12.32
N ILE A 47 14.48 -3.74 -11.14
CA ILE A 47 13.93 -4.69 -10.18
C ILE A 47 12.45 -4.37 -9.90
N PRO A 48 11.63 -5.38 -9.53
CA PRO A 48 10.26 -5.14 -9.12
C PRO A 48 10.17 -4.12 -7.97
N LEU A 49 9.11 -3.30 -7.96
CA LEU A 49 8.76 -2.47 -6.82
C LEU A 49 7.95 -3.31 -5.84
N ILE A 50 8.39 -3.35 -4.59
CA ILE A 50 7.66 -4.03 -3.51
C ILE A 50 6.79 -3.00 -2.81
N ILE A 51 5.48 -3.23 -2.83
CA ILE A 51 4.49 -2.33 -2.24
C ILE A 51 3.87 -3.02 -1.02
N GLU A 52 4.25 -2.55 0.15
CA GLU A 52 3.75 -3.07 1.41
C GLU A 52 2.55 -2.25 1.89
N MET A 53 1.43 -2.93 2.15
CA MET A 53 0.23 -2.37 2.77
C MET A 53 0.20 -2.81 4.23
N GLN A 54 0.40 -1.86 5.13
CA GLN A 54 0.36 -2.10 6.57
C GLN A 54 -0.97 -1.67 7.16
N ILE A 55 -1.59 -2.59 7.91
CA ILE A 55 -2.80 -2.34 8.70
C ILE A 55 -2.37 -2.32 10.17
N TYR A 56 -2.38 -1.12 10.75
CA TYR A 56 -2.02 -0.91 12.14
C TYR A 56 -3.25 -1.08 13.03
N PHE A 57 -3.16 -2.04 13.95
CA PHE A 57 -4.09 -2.18 15.05
C PHE A 57 -3.56 -1.34 16.22
N SER A 58 -4.13 -0.15 16.36
CA SER A 58 -3.98 0.73 17.53
C SER A 58 -5.38 1.02 18.09
N CYS A 59 -5.52 2.01 18.98
CA CYS A 59 -6.84 2.48 19.44
C CYS A 59 -7.76 2.91 18.28
N VAL A 60 -7.19 3.28 17.14
CA VAL A 60 -7.88 3.44 15.86
C VAL A 60 -7.14 2.64 14.78
N VAL A 61 -7.87 2.00 13.87
CA VAL A 61 -7.24 1.30 12.74
C VAL A 61 -6.59 2.32 11.81
N GLN A 62 -5.28 2.18 11.59
CA GLN A 62 -4.52 3.03 10.70
C GLN A 62 -3.95 2.23 9.53
N LYS A 63 -3.67 2.91 8.42
CA LYS A 63 -3.24 2.31 7.16
C LYS A 63 -2.03 3.06 6.64
N ARG A 64 -1.04 2.31 6.16
CA ARG A 64 0.16 2.87 5.53
C ARG A 64 0.55 2.07 4.30
N VAL A 65 1.05 2.76 3.27
CA VAL A 65 1.72 2.12 2.14
C VAL A 65 3.21 2.45 2.21
N LEU A 66 4.04 1.43 2.12
CA LEU A 66 5.49 1.53 2.05
C LEU A 66 5.99 0.96 0.72
N PHE A 67 7.14 1.45 0.28
CA PHE A 67 7.73 1.11 -1.00
C PHE A 67 9.18 0.67 -0.77
N HIS A 68 9.51 -0.54 -1.22
CA HIS A 68 10.80 -1.16 -0.96
C HIS A 68 11.44 -1.69 -2.23
N ASP A 69 12.77 -1.70 -2.24
CA ASP A 69 13.59 -2.37 -3.25
C ASP A 69 13.96 -3.81 -2.84
N ALA A 70 14.04 -4.07 -1.54
CA ALA A 70 14.25 -5.40 -0.95
C ALA A 70 13.29 -5.59 0.24
N PHE A 71 12.80 -6.82 0.44
CA PHE A 71 11.80 -7.11 1.46
C PHE A 71 11.94 -8.57 1.94
N GLU A 72 11.96 -8.76 3.25
CA GLU A 72 12.25 -10.06 3.87
C GLU A 72 10.99 -10.83 4.28
N HIS A 73 9.80 -10.21 4.16
CA HIS A 73 8.55 -10.86 4.52
C HIS A 73 7.84 -11.46 3.32
N GLU A 74 6.85 -12.31 3.62
CA GLU A 74 5.99 -12.93 2.61
C GLU A 74 5.36 -11.87 1.70
N SER A 75 5.48 -12.09 0.40
CA SER A 75 4.98 -11.19 -0.62
C SER A 75 4.48 -11.96 -1.84
N THR A 76 3.56 -11.37 -2.59
CA THR A 76 2.94 -11.95 -3.77
C THR A 76 3.39 -11.20 -5.02
N PRO A 77 4.05 -11.85 -5.99
CA PRO A 77 4.37 -11.22 -7.26
C PRO A 77 3.08 -10.97 -8.05
N VAL A 78 2.90 -9.74 -8.54
CA VAL A 78 1.75 -9.35 -9.37
C VAL A 78 2.11 -9.44 -10.86
N ASN A 79 3.32 -8.99 -11.19
CA ASN A 79 3.95 -9.06 -12.51
C ASN A 79 5.46 -8.79 -12.36
N ASP A 80 6.17 -8.71 -13.49
CA ASP A 80 7.62 -8.48 -13.54
C ASP A 80 8.08 -7.15 -12.93
N LYS A 81 7.17 -6.22 -12.62
CA LYS A 81 7.47 -4.87 -12.11
C LYS A 81 6.88 -4.60 -10.73
N ILE A 82 5.94 -5.41 -10.25
CA ILE A 82 5.20 -5.15 -9.01
C ILE A 82 5.13 -6.43 -8.19
N THR A 83 5.51 -6.31 -6.93
CA THR A 83 5.29 -7.28 -5.86
C THR A 83 4.52 -6.59 -4.74
N VAL A 84 3.59 -7.30 -4.10
CA VAL A 84 2.79 -6.73 -3.00
C VAL A 84 2.93 -7.54 -1.73
N ALA A 85 2.86 -6.87 -0.58
CA ALA A 85 2.78 -7.50 0.72
C ALA A 85 1.67 -6.85 1.54
N ILE A 86 0.92 -7.65 2.30
CA ILE A 86 -0.11 -7.16 3.24
C ILE A 86 0.28 -7.63 4.63
N ARG A 87 0.51 -6.69 5.55
CA ARG A 87 0.91 -6.99 6.92
C ARG A 87 0.00 -6.31 7.92
N SER A 88 -0.49 -7.10 8.87
CA SER A 88 -1.18 -6.60 10.05
C SER A 88 -0.14 -6.39 11.16
N VAL A 89 -0.07 -5.19 11.72
CA VAL A 89 0.96 -4.79 12.69
C VAL A 89 0.30 -4.20 13.93
N GLU A 90 0.80 -4.54 15.11
CA GLU A 90 0.40 -3.91 16.37
C GLU A 90 1.26 -2.67 16.61
N SER A 91 0.62 -1.53 16.92
CA SER A 91 1.36 -0.33 17.31
C SER A 91 1.87 -0.43 18.75
N LYS A 92 3.07 0.10 19.04
CA LYS A 92 3.58 0.19 20.44
C LYS A 92 2.79 1.18 21.30
N SER A 93 2.16 2.18 20.69
CA SER A 93 1.45 3.24 21.39
C SER A 93 0.12 3.57 20.68
N CYS A 94 -0.86 3.97 21.48
CA CYS A 94 -2.15 4.49 21.03
C CYS A 94 -2.16 6.01 20.80
N ASP A 95 -1.01 6.68 20.87
CA ASP A 95 -0.89 8.13 20.70
C ASP A 95 -0.86 8.54 19.21
N PRO A 96 -1.83 9.34 18.72
CA PRO A 96 -1.87 9.83 17.35
C PRO A 96 -0.67 10.70 16.93
N GLU A 97 -0.16 11.56 17.81
CA GLU A 97 0.99 12.43 17.52
C GLU A 97 2.28 11.61 17.43
N TYR A 98 2.45 10.68 18.36
CA TYR A 98 3.57 9.76 18.35
C TYR A 98 3.55 8.87 17.11
N PHE A 99 2.37 8.40 16.68
CA PHE A 99 2.24 7.61 15.46
C PHE A 99 2.63 8.38 14.20
N ALA A 100 2.14 9.62 14.06
CA ALA A 100 2.39 10.46 12.89
C ALA A 100 3.89 10.68 12.64
N SER A 101 4.69 10.65 13.70
CA SER A 101 6.13 10.88 13.63
C SER A 101 6.97 9.61 13.57
N ASN A 102 6.55 8.53 14.25
CA ASN A 102 7.45 7.39 14.53
C ASN A 102 7.02 6.06 13.93
N HIS A 103 5.76 5.90 13.50
CA HIS A 103 5.22 4.63 13.00
C HIS A 103 5.71 3.38 13.77
N PRO A 104 5.49 3.31 15.09
CA PRO A 104 6.19 2.37 15.96
C PRO A 104 5.63 0.95 15.83
N GLU A 105 6.16 0.17 14.89
CA GLU A 105 5.84 -1.27 14.78
C GLU A 105 6.28 -2.00 16.06
N LYS A 106 5.34 -2.64 16.76
CA LYS A 106 5.64 -3.49 17.92
C LYS A 106 5.95 -4.91 17.51
N ARG A 107 5.03 -5.50 16.74
CA ARG A 107 5.10 -6.87 16.23
C ARG A 107 4.10 -7.06 15.10
N VAL A 108 4.37 -8.08 14.28
CA VAL A 108 3.40 -8.59 13.30
C VAL A 108 2.31 -9.37 14.04
N LEU A 109 1.06 -9.14 13.65
CA LEU A 109 -0.08 -9.94 14.11
C LEU A 109 -0.28 -11.11 13.15
N ASP A 110 -0.10 -12.33 13.65
CA ASP A 110 -0.09 -13.57 12.87
C ASP A 110 -1.31 -14.47 13.12
N SER A 111 -2.28 -13.97 13.92
CA SER A 111 -3.54 -14.68 14.17
C SER A 111 -4.31 -14.94 12.87
N SER A 112 -5.14 -15.99 12.86
CA SER A 112 -5.94 -16.35 11.69
C SER A 112 -6.87 -15.21 11.23
N ALA A 113 -7.39 -14.41 12.16
CA ALA A 113 -8.16 -13.22 11.85
C ALA A 113 -7.30 -12.11 11.23
N ALA A 114 -6.10 -11.85 11.78
CA ALA A 114 -5.18 -10.84 11.25
C ALA A 114 -4.67 -11.19 9.84
N LYS A 115 -4.47 -12.48 9.54
CA LYS A 115 -4.08 -12.97 8.20
C LYS A 115 -5.21 -12.88 7.17
N LYS A 116 -6.47 -12.87 7.61
CA LYS A 116 -7.65 -12.70 6.73
C LYS A 116 -7.88 -11.24 6.36
N MET A 117 -7.27 -10.29 7.07
CA MET A 117 -7.31 -8.88 6.71
C MET A 117 -6.60 -8.69 5.37
N SER A 118 -7.27 -8.04 4.44
CA SER A 118 -6.74 -7.85 3.09
C SER A 118 -7.20 -6.50 2.53
N ALA A 119 -6.47 -6.06 1.52
CA ALA A 119 -6.79 -4.85 0.78
C ALA A 119 -7.71 -5.18 -0.40
N ARG A 120 -8.74 -4.36 -0.63
CA ARG A 120 -9.58 -4.45 -1.83
C ARG A 120 -9.03 -3.64 -2.98
N GLU A 121 -8.50 -2.47 -2.69
CA GLU A 121 -7.96 -1.57 -3.70
C GLU A 121 -6.69 -0.91 -3.18
N LEU A 122 -5.64 -0.95 -4.00
CA LEU A 122 -4.37 -0.26 -3.83
C LEU A 122 -4.24 0.76 -4.96
N ILE A 123 -3.98 2.00 -4.61
CA ILE A 123 -3.72 3.09 -5.54
C ILE A 123 -2.29 3.56 -5.34
N ILE A 124 -1.52 3.67 -6.42
CA ILE A 124 -0.15 4.21 -6.39
C ILE A 124 0.07 5.28 -7.47
N ASP A 125 0.95 6.22 -7.16
CA ASP A 125 1.44 7.24 -8.08
C ASP A 125 2.95 7.46 -7.86
N TYR A 126 3.58 8.15 -8.81
CA TYR A 126 4.96 8.61 -8.70
C TYR A 126 4.99 10.11 -8.94
N LYS A 127 5.35 10.88 -7.90
CA LYS A 127 5.38 12.36 -7.91
C LYS A 127 6.61 12.84 -7.17
N ASN A 128 7.23 13.92 -7.66
CA ASN A 128 8.41 14.53 -7.02
C ASN A 128 9.54 13.52 -6.74
N ASN A 129 9.75 12.59 -7.67
CA ASN A 129 10.70 11.47 -7.55
C ASN A 129 10.43 10.48 -6.40
N GLU A 130 9.23 10.49 -5.84
CA GLU A 130 8.82 9.63 -4.75
C GLU A 130 7.59 8.80 -5.11
N TRP A 131 7.56 7.58 -4.57
CA TRP A 131 6.38 6.73 -4.60
C TRP A 131 5.40 7.15 -3.53
N VAL A 132 4.14 7.26 -3.91
CA VAL A 132 3.05 7.56 -3.00
C VAL A 132 1.92 6.56 -3.24
N GLY A 133 1.25 6.13 -2.17
CA GLY A 133 0.14 5.19 -2.29
C GLY A 133 -0.84 5.25 -1.13
N CYS A 134 -2.03 4.74 -1.38
CA CYS A 134 -3.06 4.52 -0.38
C CYS A 134 -3.86 3.26 -0.72
N PHE A 135 -4.53 2.67 0.27
CA PHE A 135 -5.34 1.48 0.05
C PHE A 135 -6.62 1.46 0.90
N SER A 136 -7.57 0.62 0.50
CA SER A 136 -8.80 0.30 1.22
C SER A 136 -8.81 -1.14 1.69
N ILE A 137 -9.35 -1.38 2.88
CA ILE A 137 -9.49 -2.71 3.49
C ILE A 137 -10.89 -3.30 3.22
N VAL A 138 -11.03 -4.61 3.41
CA VAL A 138 -12.30 -5.37 3.30
C VAL A 138 -12.64 -6.02 4.63
#